data_AF-A0A151RPM9-F1
#
_entry.id   AF-A0A151RPM9-F1
#
_cell.length_a   1.000
_cell.length_b   1.000
_cell.length_c   1.000
_cell.angle_alpha   90.00
_cell.angle_beta   90.00
_cell.angle_gamma   90.00
#
_symmetry.space_group_name_H-M   'P 1'
#
loop_
_entity.id
_entity.type
_entity.pdbx_description
1 polymer ?
#
loop_
_entity_poly.entity_id
_entity_poly.type
_entity_poly.pdbx_seq_one_letter_code
_entity_poly.pdbx_strand_id
1 'polypeptide(L)'
;SKYGFWGWNLWRQPMGFVVFLISSLAECERLPFDLPEAEEELVAGYQTEYSGIKFGLFYIASYLNLLISSLFVTVLYLGGSNFSIPYIFVSDFFEINKAYGVFVTIIGIFITLTKTYLLLFVSITTRWTLPRLRIDQLLNLGWKFLLPISLGNLLLTTSSELFSL
;
A
#
# COMPACT_ATOMS: atom_id res chain seq x y z
N SER A 1 5.23 11.27 17.37
CA SER A 1 5.23 12.35 16.37
C SER A 1 4.60 13.58 16.99
N LYS A 2 5.29 14.74 17.05
CA LYS A 2 4.74 16.02 17.59
C LYS A 2 3.55 16.54 16.76
N TYR A 3 3.36 16.02 15.54
CA TYR A 3 2.24 16.32 14.67
C TYR A 3 1.54 14.99 14.39
N GLY A 4 0.38 14.75 14.98
CA GLY A 4 -0.31 13.47 14.85
C GLY A 4 -0.74 13.19 13.40
N PHE A 5 -1.92 13.64 12.98
CA PHE A 5 -2.47 13.39 11.64
C PHE A 5 -1.67 14.12 10.55
N TRP A 6 -1.11 15.29 10.91
CA TRP A 6 -0.33 16.16 10.03
C TRP A 6 1.13 15.71 9.86
N GLY A 7 1.59 14.74 10.66
CA GLY A 7 2.95 14.19 10.56
C GLY A 7 3.07 12.97 9.64
N TRP A 8 2.00 12.58 8.95
CA TRP A 8 2.05 11.43 8.04
C TRP A 8 2.83 11.77 6.77
N ASN A 9 3.60 10.80 6.27
CA ASN A 9 4.38 10.94 5.03
C ASN A 9 3.49 11.21 3.81
N LEU A 10 2.21 10.84 3.89
CA LEU A 10 1.19 11.19 2.89
C LEU A 10 1.11 12.70 2.63
N TRP A 11 1.24 13.54 3.66
CA TRP A 11 1.20 15.00 3.51
C TRP A 11 2.51 15.58 2.98
N ARG A 12 3.63 14.95 3.34
CA ARG A 12 4.97 15.42 2.92
C ARG A 12 5.26 15.05 1.47
N GLN A 13 4.80 13.89 1.01
CA GLN A 13 5.08 13.36 -0.32
C GLN A 13 3.81 12.79 -0.99
N PRO A 14 2.85 13.65 -1.37
CA PRO A 14 1.62 13.20 -2.03
C PRO A 14 1.90 12.56 -3.40
N MET A 15 2.87 13.09 -4.15
CA MET A 15 3.23 12.55 -5.47
C MET A 15 3.87 11.17 -5.36
N GLY A 16 4.78 10.98 -4.39
CA GLY A 16 5.39 9.69 -4.09
C GLY A 16 4.36 8.64 -3.68
N PHE A 17 3.35 9.03 -2.88
CA PHE A 17 2.25 8.15 -2.48
C PHE A 17 1.48 7.61 -3.68
N VAL A 18 1.08 8.49 -4.61
CA VAL A 18 0.32 8.09 -5.81
C VAL A 18 1.15 7.15 -6.69
N VAL A 19 2.43 7.47 -6.91
CA VAL A 19 3.33 6.60 -7.68
C VAL A 19 3.47 5.23 -7.03
N PHE A 20 3.69 5.19 -5.72
CA PHE A 20 3.83 3.94 -4.97
C PHE A 20 2.54 3.11 -4.99
N LEU A 21 1.38 3.76 -4.85
CA LEU A 21 0.08 3.09 -4.91
C LEU A 21 -0.15 2.46 -6.28
N ILE A 22 0.09 3.20 -7.37
CA ILE A 22 -0.05 2.66 -8.74
C ILE A 22 0.94 1.50 -8.98
N SER A 23 2.19 1.64 -8.55
CA SER A 23 3.19 0.58 -8.67
C SER A 23 2.79 -0.68 -7.89
N SER A 24 2.29 -0.52 -6.67
CA SER A 24 1.85 -1.64 -5.82
C SER A 24 0.63 -2.37 -6.42
N LEU A 25 -0.27 -1.64 -7.09
CA LEU A 25 -1.40 -2.24 -7.81
C LEU A 25 -0.93 -3.00 -9.06
N ALA A 26 0.09 -2.50 -9.76
CA ALA A 26 0.67 -3.18 -10.91
C ALA A 26 1.38 -4.49 -10.53
N GLU A 27 2.10 -4.52 -9.41
CA GLU A 27 2.77 -5.73 -8.88
C GLU A 27 1.78 -6.79 -8.38
N CYS A 28 0.56 -6.39 -7.99
CA CYS A 28 -0.47 -7.36 -7.59
C CYS A 28 -1.08 -8.11 -8.78
N GLU A 29 -0.70 -7.74 -10.02
CA GLU A 29 -1.03 -8.46 -11.27
C GLU A 29 -2.53 -8.80 -11.39
N ARG A 30 -3.39 -7.90 -10.91
CA ARG A 30 -4.84 -8.11 -10.86
C ARG A 30 -5.56 -7.00 -11.61
N LEU A 31 -6.74 -7.31 -12.17
CA LEU A 31 -7.60 -6.35 -12.88
C LEU A 31 -7.60 -4.98 -12.16
N PRO A 32 -7.08 -3.89 -12.78
CA PRO A 32 -6.88 -3.65 -14.22
C PRO A 32 -5.51 -4.05 -14.83
N PHE A 33 -4.53 -4.48 -14.04
CA PHE A 33 -3.14 -4.78 -14.44
C PHE A 33 -2.86 -6.29 -14.49
N ASP A 34 -3.82 -7.05 -15.00
CA ASP A 34 -3.78 -8.52 -15.03
C ASP A 34 -3.01 -9.02 -16.27
N LEU A 35 -1.68 -9.04 -16.18
CA LEU A 35 -0.81 -9.46 -17.28
C LEU A 35 -0.65 -10.99 -17.36
N PRO A 36 -0.24 -11.70 -16.28
CA PRO A 36 0.13 -13.12 -16.38
C PRO A 36 -1.04 -14.07 -16.59
N GLU A 37 -2.22 -13.72 -16.08
CA GLU A 37 -3.45 -14.52 -16.29
C GLU A 37 -4.01 -14.31 -17.70
N ALA A 38 -3.54 -13.28 -18.42
CA ALA A 38 -4.26 -12.71 -19.54
C ALA A 38 -3.40 -12.40 -20.78
N GLU A 39 -2.13 -12.84 -20.81
CA GLU A 39 -1.32 -12.97 -22.05
C GLU A 39 -1.95 -13.99 -23.02
N GLU A 40 -2.82 -14.85 -22.51
CA GLU A 40 -3.69 -15.70 -23.32
C GLU A 40 -5.07 -15.09 -23.45
N GLU A 41 -5.35 -14.55 -24.62
CA GLU A 41 -6.71 -14.37 -25.09
C GLU A 41 -7.40 -15.74 -25.35
N LEU A 42 -6.76 -16.89 -25.05
CA LEU A 42 -7.25 -18.29 -25.14
C LEU A 42 -6.54 -19.28 -24.14
N VAL A 43 -7.02 -19.46 -22.88
CA VAL A 43 -6.71 -20.59 -21.92
C VAL A 43 -5.91 -20.29 -20.62
N ALA A 44 -6.22 -19.25 -19.83
CA ALA A 44 -5.81 -19.15 -18.40
C ALA A 44 -4.32 -19.39 -18.04
N GLY A 45 -3.40 -19.07 -18.95
CA GLY A 45 -1.96 -18.95 -18.77
C GLY A 45 -1.31 -20.16 -18.10
N TYR A 46 -0.30 -19.88 -17.28
CA TYR A 46 0.44 -20.92 -16.54
C TYR A 46 -0.44 -21.68 -15.53
N GLN A 47 -1.61 -21.15 -15.15
CA GLN A 47 -2.46 -21.75 -14.12
C GLN A 47 -3.17 -23.02 -14.61
N THR A 48 -3.33 -23.20 -15.92
CA THR A 48 -4.00 -24.38 -16.49
C THR A 48 -3.20 -25.67 -16.39
N GLU A 49 -1.88 -25.56 -16.27
CA GLU A 49 -0.99 -26.71 -16.10
C GLU A 49 -0.97 -27.24 -14.66
N TYR A 50 -1.50 -26.48 -13.70
CA TYR A 50 -1.49 -26.82 -12.28
C TYR A 50 -2.87 -27.24 -11.78
N SER A 51 -2.93 -28.36 -11.04
CA SER A 51 -4.16 -28.87 -10.42
C SER A 51 -3.98 -29.14 -8.92
N GLY A 52 -5.08 -29.16 -8.18
CA GLY A 52 -5.14 -29.50 -6.76
C GLY A 52 -4.39 -28.52 -5.85
N ILE A 53 -3.44 -29.03 -5.05
CA ILE A 53 -2.67 -28.23 -4.07
C ILE A 53 -1.83 -27.14 -4.74
N LYS A 54 -1.26 -27.42 -5.91
CA LYS A 54 -0.35 -26.48 -6.60
C LYS A 54 -1.11 -25.24 -7.05
N PHE A 55 -2.30 -25.43 -7.62
CA PHE A 55 -3.22 -24.34 -7.94
C PHE A 55 -3.62 -23.54 -6.68
N GLY A 56 -3.93 -24.23 -5.58
CA GLY A 56 -4.25 -23.59 -4.31
C GLY A 56 -3.12 -22.69 -3.78
N LEU A 57 -1.86 -23.11 -3.92
CA LEU A 57 -0.69 -22.31 -3.50
C LEU A 57 -0.53 -21.04 -4.34
N PHE A 58 -0.70 -21.12 -5.65
CA PHE A 58 -0.69 -19.93 -6.52
C PHE A 58 -1.80 -18.95 -6.14
N TYR A 59 -3.00 -19.47 -5.88
CA TYR A 59 -4.13 -18.64 -5.46
C TYR A 59 -3.82 -17.95 -4.13
N ILE A 60 -3.41 -18.68 -3.09
CA ILE A 60 -3.06 -18.11 -1.77
C ILE A 60 -1.94 -17.07 -1.90
N ALA A 61 -0.91 -17.34 -2.70
CA ALA A 61 0.19 -16.41 -2.93
C ALA A 61 -0.28 -15.08 -3.51
N SER A 62 -1.21 -15.09 -4.49
CA SER A 62 -1.76 -13.85 -5.06
C SER A 62 -2.52 -12.99 -4.03
N TYR A 63 -3.30 -13.61 -3.13
CA TYR A 63 -3.99 -12.89 -2.05
C TYR A 63 -3.04 -12.39 -0.98
N LEU A 64 -1.99 -13.15 -0.68
CA LEU A 64 -0.93 -12.71 0.22
C LEU A 64 -0.17 -11.52 -0.35
N ASN A 65 0.13 -11.52 -1.66
CA ASN A 65 0.79 -10.38 -2.32
C ASN A 65 -0.05 -9.10 -2.17
N LEU A 66 -1.35 -9.19 -2.44
CA LEU A 66 -2.29 -8.08 -2.26
C LEU A 66 -2.39 -7.60 -0.80
N LEU A 67 -2.36 -8.51 0.17
CA LEU A 67 -2.32 -8.16 1.59
C LEU A 67 -1.01 -7.46 1.96
N ILE A 68 0.13 -7.97 1.51
CA ILE A 68 1.46 -7.44 1.82
C ILE A 68 1.65 -6.06 1.18
N SER A 69 1.25 -5.88 -0.08
CA SER A 69 1.36 -4.59 -0.77
C SER A 69 0.56 -3.49 -0.06
N SER A 70 -0.68 -3.77 0.33
CA SER A 70 -1.51 -2.84 1.12
C SER A 70 -0.94 -2.54 2.50
N LEU A 71 -0.24 -3.52 3.11
CA LEU A 71 0.46 -3.35 4.37
C LEU A 71 1.65 -2.40 4.22
N PHE A 72 2.45 -2.55 3.16
CA PHE A 72 3.56 -1.63 2.88
C PHE A 72 3.09 -0.19 2.69
N VAL A 73 2.03 0.03 1.90
CA VAL A 73 1.46 1.38 1.70
C VAL A 73 1.00 1.99 3.03
N THR A 74 0.36 1.20 3.89
CA THR A 74 -0.11 1.64 5.22
C THR A 74 1.03 2.03 6.15
N VAL A 75 2.08 1.22 6.19
CA VAL A 75 3.23 1.44 7.09
C VAL A 75 4.05 2.64 6.62
N LEU A 76 4.35 2.74 5.33
CA LEU A 76 5.24 3.77 4.78
C LEU A 76 4.59 5.15 4.73
N TYR A 77 3.32 5.25 4.32
CA TYR A 77 2.67 6.54 4.05
C TYR A 77 1.66 6.96 5.12
N LEU A 78 0.84 6.02 5.62
CA LEU A 78 -0.22 6.29 6.60
C LEU A 78 0.25 6.12 8.06
N GLY A 79 1.55 5.84 8.26
CA GLY A 79 2.18 5.83 9.57
C GLY A 79 1.70 4.71 10.49
N GLY A 80 1.34 3.54 9.95
CA GLY A 80 1.07 2.31 10.70
C GLY A 80 0.32 2.52 12.03
N SER A 81 1.04 2.33 13.14
CA SER A 81 0.54 2.37 14.54
C SER A 81 0.32 3.78 15.10
N ASN A 82 0.74 4.82 14.37
CA ASN A 82 0.60 6.19 14.83
C ASN A 82 -0.86 6.66 14.68
N PHE A 83 -1.57 6.70 15.80
CA PHE A 83 -2.78 7.49 15.92
C PHE A 83 -2.45 8.90 16.42
N SER A 84 -3.17 9.88 15.89
CA SER A 84 -3.09 11.30 16.26
C SER A 84 -3.93 11.66 17.49
N ILE A 85 -4.71 10.71 18.02
CA ILE A 85 -5.47 10.94 19.24
C ILE A 85 -4.45 11.24 20.32
N PRO A 86 -4.64 12.32 21.09
CA PRO A 86 -3.68 12.71 22.10
C PRO A 86 -3.57 11.52 23.04
N TYR A 87 -2.38 10.92 23.12
CA TYR A 87 -2.01 10.06 24.25
C TYR A 87 -2.25 10.79 25.59
N ILE A 88 -2.39 12.12 25.55
CA ILE A 88 -2.64 13.06 26.64
C ILE A 88 -4.01 12.89 27.31
N PHE A 89 -5.11 12.62 26.58
CA PHE A 89 -6.44 12.60 27.22
C PHE A 89 -6.73 11.33 28.05
N VAL A 90 -5.89 10.29 27.93
CA VAL A 90 -5.99 9.04 28.72
C VAL A 90 -4.77 8.86 29.64
N SER A 91 -3.61 9.47 29.35
CA SER A 91 -2.44 9.39 30.22
C SER A 91 -2.63 10.10 31.56
N ASP A 92 -3.31 11.25 31.57
CA ASP A 92 -3.33 12.14 32.73
C ASP A 92 -4.19 11.61 33.90
N PHE A 93 -4.91 10.49 33.72
CA PHE A 93 -5.73 9.87 34.77
C PHE A 93 -5.23 8.52 35.31
N PHE A 94 -4.32 7.80 34.63
CA PHE A 94 -4.01 6.41 35.00
C PHE A 94 -2.55 6.02 34.71
N GLU A 95 -1.63 6.46 35.56
CA GLU A 95 -0.17 6.24 35.42
C GLU A 95 0.38 4.91 36.00
N ILE A 96 -0.45 3.87 36.26
CA ILE A 96 -0.02 2.80 37.21
C ILE A 96 0.23 1.39 36.64
N ASN A 97 -0.21 0.97 35.45
CA ASN A 97 -0.06 -0.46 35.06
C ASN A 97 0.73 -0.74 33.77
N LYS A 98 1.68 -1.69 33.84
CA LYS A 98 2.32 -2.36 32.67
C LYS A 98 1.28 -2.96 31.70
N ALA A 99 0.08 -3.27 32.21
CA ALA A 99 -1.06 -3.67 31.41
C ALA A 99 -1.52 -2.60 30.40
N TYR A 100 -1.48 -1.30 30.74
CA TYR A 100 -1.84 -0.22 29.82
C TYR A 100 -0.93 -0.16 28.59
N GLY A 101 0.37 -0.48 28.75
CA GLY A 101 1.28 -0.58 27.61
C GLY A 101 0.89 -1.66 26.61
N VAL A 102 0.37 -2.80 27.08
CA VAL A 102 -0.11 -3.89 26.22
C VAL A 102 -1.43 -3.53 25.54
N PHE A 103 -2.35 -2.85 26.25
CA PHE A 103 -3.58 -2.36 25.64
C PHE A 103 -3.30 -1.35 24.52
N VAL A 104 -2.35 -0.45 24.73
CA VAL A 104 -1.91 0.53 23.74
C VAL A 104 -1.36 -0.15 22.48
N THR A 105 -0.52 -1.18 22.62
CA THR A 105 0.04 -1.89 21.45
C THR A 105 -1.02 -2.68 20.70
N ILE A 106 -1.97 -3.31 21.40
CA ILE A 106 -3.11 -4.00 20.78
C ILE A 106 -3.96 -3.02 19.96
N ILE A 107 -4.26 -1.84 20.52
CA ILE A 107 -5.01 -0.79 19.83
C ILE A 107 -4.23 -0.32 18.58
N GLY A 108 -2.91 -0.14 18.70
CA GLY A 108 -2.04 0.22 17.57
C GLY A 108 -2.06 -0.79 16.42
N ILE A 109 -2.02 -2.09 16.74
CA ILE A 109 -2.12 -3.18 15.76
C ILE A 109 -3.52 -3.22 15.13
N PHE A 110 -4.57 -3.01 15.91
CA PHE A 110 -5.94 -2.98 15.37
C PHE A 110 -6.14 -1.83 14.37
N ILE A 111 -5.55 -0.67 14.66
CA ILE A 111 -5.56 0.49 13.77
C ILE A 111 -4.79 0.20 12.48
N THR A 112 -3.60 -0.40 12.56
CA THR A 112 -2.82 -0.73 11.36
C THR A 112 -3.62 -1.67 10.46
N LEU A 113 -4.21 -2.72 11.03
CA LEU A 113 -5.06 -3.67 10.32
C LEU A 113 -6.27 -2.98 9.70
N THR A 114 -6.94 -2.07 10.42
CA THR A 114 -8.08 -1.33 9.88
C THR A 114 -7.68 -0.48 8.67
N LYS A 115 -6.54 0.21 8.73
CA LYS A 115 -5.99 0.99 7.61
C LYS A 115 -5.60 0.09 6.42
N THR A 116 -4.99 -1.08 6.67
CA THR A 116 -4.68 -2.02 5.59
C THR A 116 -5.95 -2.55 4.94
N TYR A 117 -6.99 -2.89 5.71
CA TYR A 117 -8.28 -3.30 5.16
C TYR A 117 -8.95 -2.20 4.34
N LEU A 118 -8.80 -0.93 4.73
CA LEU A 118 -9.27 0.20 3.92
C LEU A 118 -8.53 0.27 2.58
N LEU A 119 -7.20 0.12 2.57
CA LEU A 119 -6.44 0.08 1.31
C LEU A 119 -6.76 -1.14 0.46
N LEU A 120 -6.95 -2.31 1.07
CA LEU A 120 -7.43 -3.51 0.39
C LEU A 120 -8.78 -3.26 -0.27
N PHE A 121 -9.70 -2.60 0.44
CA PHE A 121 -10.99 -2.21 -0.11
C PHE A 121 -10.81 -1.30 -1.32
N VAL A 122 -9.93 -0.30 -1.25
CA VAL A 122 -9.59 0.56 -2.41
C VAL A 122 -9.06 -0.29 -3.58
N SER A 123 -8.08 -1.18 -3.35
CA SER A 123 -7.50 -2.05 -4.38
C SER A 123 -8.54 -2.99 -5.02
N ILE A 124 -9.53 -3.45 -4.26
CA ILE A 124 -10.63 -4.28 -4.78
C ILE A 124 -11.62 -3.41 -5.57
N THR A 125 -11.94 -2.21 -5.10
CA THR A 125 -12.82 -1.29 -5.83
C THR A 125 -12.24 -0.87 -7.18
N THR A 126 -10.90 -0.78 -7.30
CA THR A 126 -10.25 -0.45 -8.58
C THR A 126 -10.59 -1.41 -9.71
N ARG A 127 -10.93 -2.68 -9.40
CA ARG A 127 -11.40 -3.67 -10.38
C ARG A 127 -12.68 -3.22 -11.09
N TRP A 128 -13.53 -2.45 -10.41
CA TRP A 128 -14.81 -1.99 -10.94
C TRP A 128 -14.75 -0.59 -11.54
N THR A 129 -13.69 0.18 -11.26
CA THR A 129 -13.59 1.58 -11.69
C THR A 129 -12.74 1.78 -12.94
N LEU A 130 -11.77 0.90 -13.21
CA LEU A 130 -10.83 1.06 -14.32
C LEU A 130 -11.03 -0.01 -15.39
N PRO A 131 -11.04 0.37 -16.68
CA PRO A 131 -11.01 -0.61 -17.76
C PRO A 131 -9.66 -1.34 -17.76
N ARG A 132 -9.66 -2.58 -18.27
CA ARG A 132 -8.45 -3.38 -18.43
C ARG A 132 -7.45 -2.65 -19.34
N LEU A 133 -6.19 -2.61 -18.93
CA LEU A 133 -5.09 -1.99 -19.68
C LEU A 133 -4.28 -3.04 -20.45
N ARG A 134 -3.87 -2.72 -21.68
CA ARG A 134 -2.98 -3.58 -22.47
C ARG A 134 -1.54 -3.44 -21.97
N ILE A 135 -0.73 -4.50 -22.11
CA ILE A 135 0.67 -4.53 -21.67
C ILE A 135 1.50 -3.35 -22.21
N ASP A 136 1.31 -2.98 -23.47
CA ASP A 136 2.02 -1.83 -24.07
C ASP A 136 1.69 -0.52 -23.36
N GLN A 137 0.45 -0.35 -22.91
CA GLN A 137 0.01 0.86 -22.20
C GLN A 137 0.56 0.86 -20.77
N LEU A 138 0.59 -0.30 -20.12
CA LEU A 138 1.18 -0.45 -18.79
C LEU A 138 2.69 -0.14 -18.82
N LEU A 139 3.42 -0.71 -19.78
CA LEU A 139 4.85 -0.45 -19.94
C LEU A 139 5.13 1.01 -20.26
N ASN A 140 4.33 1.63 -21.14
CA ASN A 140 4.45 3.07 -21.40
C ASN A 140 4.18 3.91 -20.13
N LEU A 141 3.18 3.54 -19.32
CA LEU A 141 2.88 4.22 -18.05
C LEU A 141 4.03 4.08 -17.05
N GLY A 142 4.59 2.88 -16.90
CA GLY A 142 5.74 2.63 -16.03
C GLY A 142 6.97 3.43 -16.44
N TRP A 143 7.39 3.28 -17.70
CA TRP A 143 8.65 3.84 -18.18
C TRP A 143 8.59 5.34 -18.47
N LYS A 144 7.48 5.85 -19.02
CA LYS A 144 7.39 7.27 -19.41
C LYS A 144 6.80 8.15 -18.31
N PHE A 145 5.97 7.60 -17.42
CA PHE A 145 5.35 8.39 -16.35
C PHE A 145 5.91 8.06 -14.97
N LEU A 146 5.78 6.82 -14.49
CA LEU A 146 6.13 6.50 -13.10
C LEU A 146 7.62 6.70 -12.79
N LEU A 147 8.52 6.27 -13.69
CA LEU A 147 9.95 6.42 -13.48
C LEU A 147 10.40 7.89 -13.42
N PRO A 148 10.10 8.77 -14.40
CA PRO A 148 10.49 10.17 -14.33
C PRO A 148 9.86 10.92 -13.14
N ILE A 149 8.60 10.63 -12.81
CA ILE A 149 7.91 11.27 -11.68
C ILE A 149 8.56 10.87 -10.34
N SER A 150 8.90 9.59 -10.17
CA SER A 150 9.55 9.13 -8.93
C SER A 150 10.93 9.75 -8.73
N LEU A 151 11.74 9.82 -9.79
CA LEU A 151 13.06 10.49 -9.77
C LEU A 151 12.92 11.99 -9.51
N GLY A 152 11.95 12.65 -10.16
CA GLY A 152 11.65 14.07 -9.92
C GLY A 152 11.25 14.35 -8.48
N ASN A 153 10.40 13.51 -7.88
CA ASN A 153 9.98 13.62 -6.48
C ASN A 153 11.15 13.42 -5.51
N LEU A 154 12.07 12.50 -5.81
CA LEU A 154 13.28 12.29 -5.02
C LEU A 154 14.18 13.54 -5.05
N LEU A 155 14.46 14.07 -6.23
CA LEU A 155 15.27 15.29 -6.39
C LEU A 155 14.65 16.49 -5.64
N LEU A 156 13.33 16.69 -5.78
CA LEU A 156 12.61 17.74 -5.05
C LEU A 156 12.74 17.58 -3.54
N THR A 157 12.58 16.36 -3.02
CA THR A 157 12.72 16.08 -1.59
C THR A 157 14.15 16.39 -1.11
N THR A 158 15.17 15.94 -1.85
CA THR A 158 16.57 16.22 -1.50
C THR A 158 16.89 17.72 -1.54
N SER A 159 16.35 18.44 -2.51
CA SER A 159 16.53 19.89 -2.62
C SER A 159 15.84 20.65 -1.48
N SER A 160 14.65 20.23 -1.05
CA SER A 160 13.95 20.87 0.06
C SER A 160 14.65 20.65 1.40
N GLU A 161 15.19 19.45 1.62
CA GLU A 161 15.95 19.15 2.84
C GLU A 161 17.28 19.92 2.85
N LEU A 162 17.95 20.07 1.69
CA LEU A 162 19.16 20.89 1.58
C LEU A 162 18.89 22.37 1.89
N PHE A 163 17.78 22.93 1.42
CA PHE A 163 17.40 24.31 1.72
C PHE A 163 16.95 24.52 3.18
N SER A 164 16.52 23.45 3.85
CA SER A 164 16.13 23.48 5.26
C SER A 164 17.32 23.35 6.22
N LEU A 165 18.51 23.02 5.72
CA LEU A 165 19.78 22.99 6.47
C LEU A 165 20.44 24.37 6.48
#